data_AF-T2JJI9-F1
#
_entry.id   AF-T2JJI9-F1
#
_cell.length_a   1.000
_cell.length_b   1.000
_cell.length_c   1.000
_cell.angle_alpha   90.00
_cell.angle_beta   90.00
_cell.angle_gamma   90.00
#
_symmetry.space_group_name_H-M   'P 1'
#
loop_
_entity.id
_entity.type
_entity.pdbx_description
1 polymer ?
#
loop_
_entity_poly.entity_id
_entity_poly.type
_entity_poly.pdbx_seq_one_letter_code
_entity_poly.pdbx_strand_id
1 'polypeptide(L)' 'MNVSGMMANHKLAKAIADMGFYEFRRQLEYKSKLYGSKLVIVDRFYPSSKTCSNCGEKKDSLLLSERVFCCEKCHYQAR' A
#
# COMPACT_ATOMS: atom_id res chain seq x y z
N MET A 1 -2.07 -5.56 -7.47
CA MET A 1 -3.25 -4.67 -7.34
C MET A 1 -4.36 -5.18 -8.25
N ASN A 2 -5.61 -5.24 -7.78
CA ASN A 2 -6.74 -5.70 -8.61
C ASN A 2 -7.55 -4.49 -9.10
N VAL A 3 -7.09 -3.88 -10.20
CA VAL A 3 -7.73 -2.69 -10.78
C VAL A 3 -9.16 -3.03 -11.21
N SER A 4 -9.39 -4.18 -11.85
CA SER A 4 -10.71 -4.62 -12.28
C SER A 4 -11.71 -4.70 -11.12
N GLY A 5 -11.29 -5.19 -9.96
CA GLY A 5 -12.14 -5.23 -8.76
C GLY A 5 -12.43 -3.84 -8.18
N MET A 6 -11.47 -2.91 -8.23
CA MET A 6 -11.68 -1.53 -7.78
C MET A 6 -12.67 -0.78 -8.68
N MET A 7 -12.65 -1.07 -9.98
CA MET A 7 -13.56 -0.49 -10.99
C MET A 7 -15.03 -0.89 -10.80
N ALA A 8 -15.34 -1.92 -10.01
CA ALA A 8 -16.72 -2.35 -9.74
C ALA A 8 -17.52 -1.33 -8.91
N ASN A 9 -16.86 -0.42 -8.19
CA ASN A 9 -17.54 0.66 -7.47
C ASN A 9 -17.78 1.85 -8.39
N HIS A 10 -18.98 1.97 -8.96
CA HIS A 10 -19.35 3.03 -9.89
C HIS A 10 -19.18 4.46 -9.35
N LYS A 11 -19.22 4.67 -8.03
CA LYS A 11 -18.98 6.00 -7.42
C LYS A 11 -17.51 6.42 -7.49
N LEU A 12 -16.60 5.45 -7.56
CA LEU A 12 -15.14 5.68 -7.55
C LEU A 12 -14.47 5.31 -8.88
N ALA A 13 -15.16 4.55 -9.75
CA ALA A 13 -14.60 3.98 -10.97
C ALA A 13 -13.92 5.02 -11.87
N LYS A 14 -14.53 6.20 -12.06
CA LYS A 14 -13.93 7.28 -12.85
C LYS A 14 -12.59 7.73 -12.26
N ALA A 15 -12.57 8.08 -10.98
CA ALA A 15 -11.34 8.51 -10.31
C ALA A 15 -10.26 7.42 -10.34
N ILE A 16 -10.64 6.15 -10.17
CA ILE A 16 -9.71 5.01 -10.24
C ILE A 16 -9.13 4.83 -11.65
N ALA A 17 -9.96 4.98 -12.69
CA ALA A 17 -9.51 4.91 -14.08
C ALA A 17 -8.51 6.02 -14.40
N ASP A 18 -8.81 7.25 -13.97
CA ASP A 18 -7.97 8.43 -14.20
C ASP A 18 -6.58 8.30 -13.54
N MET A 19 -6.43 7.51 -12.47
CA MET A 19 -5.14 7.27 -11.81
C MET A 19 -4.19 6.35 -12.60
N GLY A 20 -4.67 5.56 -13.57
CA GLY A 20 -3.81 4.76 -14.45
C GLY A 20 -2.96 3.69 -13.73
N PHE A 21 -3.46 3.07 -12.66
CA PHE A 21 -2.70 2.11 -11.83
C PHE A 21 -2.05 0.94 -12.59
N TYR A 22 -2.66 0.49 -13.70
CA TYR A 22 -2.07 -0.53 -14.56
C TYR A 22 -0.77 -0.04 -15.20
N GLU A 23 -0.80 1.15 -15.79
CA GLU A 23 0.35 1.75 -16.46
C GLU A 23 1.45 2.06 -15.46
N PHE A 24 1.10 2.55 -14.26
CA PHE A 24 2.05 2.76 -13.17
C PHE A 24 2.84 1.48 -12.83
N ARG A 25 2.13 0.34 -12.69
CA ARG A 25 2.78 -0.96 -12.41
C ARG A 25 3.68 -1.40 -13.57
N ARG A 26 3.21 -1.26 -14.82
CA ARG A 26 3.98 -1.61 -16.03
C ARG A 26 5.28 -0.80 -16.11
N GLN A 27 5.22 0.49 -15.82
CA GLN A 27 6.38 1.39 -15.81
C GLN A 27 7.42 0.96 -14.77
N LEU A 28 6.98 0.67 -13.55
CA LEU A 28 7.88 0.19 -12.49
C LEU A 28 8.55 -1.12 -12.86
N GLU A 29 7.82 -2.08 -13.45
CA GLU A 29 8.38 -3.36 -13.87
C GLU A 29 9.48 -3.21 -14.91
N TYR A 30 9.24 -2.46 -15.99
CA TYR A 30 10.27 -2.33 -17.02
C TYR A 30 11.45 -1.48 -16.53
N LYS A 31 11.20 -0.37 -15.82
CA LYS A 31 12.29 0.50 -15.35
C LYS A 31 13.16 -0.24 -14.34
N SER A 32 12.56 -1.01 -13.43
CA SER A 32 13.32 -1.78 -12.45
C SER A 32 14.22 -2.81 -13.12
N LYS A 33 13.72 -3.50 -14.16
CA LYS A 33 14.55 -4.41 -14.98
C LYS A 33 15.67 -3.68 -15.71
N LEU A 34 15.39 -2.50 -16.26
CA LEU A 34 16.35 -1.69 -16.99
C LEU A 34 17.52 -1.19 -16.12
N TYR A 35 17.22 -0.74 -14.89
CA TYR A 35 18.21 -0.15 -13.99
C TYR A 35 18.79 -1.15 -12.97
N GLY A 36 18.39 -2.43 -13.01
CA GLY A 36 18.81 -3.43 -12.04
C GLY A 36 18.19 -3.26 -10.64
N SER A 37 17.15 -2.44 -10.51
CA SER A 37 16.42 -2.26 -9.24
C SER A 37 15.51 -3.45 -8.94
N LYS A 38 15.30 -3.73 -7.64
CA LYS A 38 14.37 -4.79 -7.20
C LYS A 38 12.97 -4.23 -6.99
N LEU A 39 12.00 -4.75 -7.74
CA LEU A 39 10.58 -4.51 -7.51
C LEU A 39 9.98 -5.67 -6.73
N VAL A 40 9.38 -5.39 -5.56
CA VAL A 40 8.69 -6.38 -4.73
C VAL A 40 7.20 -6.09 -4.73
N ILE A 41 6.39 -7.05 -5.19
CA ILE A 41 4.94 -6.97 -5.13
C ILE A 41 4.46 -7.73 -3.90
N VAL A 42 3.90 -7.00 -2.95
CA VAL A 42 3.33 -7.58 -1.72
C VAL A 42 1.88 -8.03 -1.94
N ASP A 43 1.41 -8.93 -1.07
CA ASP A 43 0.03 -9.39 -1.08
C ASP A 43 -0.98 -8.24 -0.89
N ARG A 44 -2.21 -8.42 -1.40
CA ARG A 44 -3.28 -7.42 -1.28
C ARG A 44 -3.63 -7.09 0.18
N PHE A 45 -3.61 -8.09 1.05
CA PHE A 45 -3.95 -7.97 2.46
C PHE A 45 -2.70 -7.84 3.34
N TYR A 46 -1.56 -7.50 2.74
CA TYR A 46 -0.35 -7.19 3.49
C TYR A 46 -0.63 -6.03 4.47
N PRO A 47 -0.37 -6.20 5.79
CA PRO A 47 -0.75 -5.23 6.82
C PRO A 47 0.18 -4.00 6.87
N SER A 48 0.45 -3.36 5.73
CA SER A 48 1.45 -2.27 5.62
C SER A 48 1.20 -1.10 6.58
N SER A 49 -0.06 -0.74 6.84
CA SER A 49 -0.42 0.34 7.77
C SER A 49 -0.46 -0.11 9.23
N LYS A 50 -0.54 -1.41 9.50
CA LYS A 50 -0.64 -1.98 10.85
C LYS A 50 0.70 -2.50 11.37
N THR A 51 1.66 -2.75 10.49
CA THR A 51 3.00 -3.24 10.86
C THR A 51 3.90 -2.06 11.23
N CYS A 52 4.49 -2.12 12.41
CA CYS A 52 5.47 -1.13 12.85
C CYS A 52 6.73 -1.18 11.97
N SER A 53 7.11 -0.04 11.39
CA SER A 53 8.32 0.09 10.59
C SER A 53 9.62 -0.07 11.38
N ASN A 54 9.58 0.13 12.70
CA ASN A 54 10.75 0.01 13.57
C ASN A 54 10.97 -1.44 14.07
N CYS A 55 9.94 -2.09 14.61
CA CYS A 55 10.08 -3.40 15.26
C CYS A 55 9.34 -4.55 14.56
N GLY A 56 8.58 -4.29 13.49
CA GLY A 56 7.82 -5.29 12.76
C GLY A 56 6.56 -5.80 13.45
N GLU A 57 6.23 -5.30 14.66
CA GLU A 57 5.02 -5.71 15.37
C GLU A 57 3.77 -5.30 14.59
N LYS A 58 2.84 -6.23 14.44
CA LYS A 58 1.57 -5.99 13.76
C LYS A 58 0.52 -5.59 14.79
N LYS A 59 -0.03 -4.39 14.67
CA LYS A 59 -1.19 -3.95 15.44
C LYS A 59 -2.44 -4.73 14.99
N ASP A 60 -3.26 -5.18 15.93
CA ASP A 60 -4.49 -5.91 15.61
C ASP A 60 -5.54 -5.00 14.96
N SER A 61 -5.78 -3.84 15.58
CA SER A 61 -6.73 -2.83 15.14
C SER A 61 -6.04 -1.50 14.90
N LEU A 62 -6.41 -0.85 13.80
CA LEU A 62 -6.04 0.53 13.51
C LEU A 62 -7.29 1.19 12.94
N LEU A 63 -7.84 2.13 13.68
CA LEU A 63 -9.04 2.86 13.31
C LEU A 63 -8.71 3.89 12.25
N LEU A 64 -9.67 4.12 11.36
CA LEU A 64 -9.52 5.16 10.34
C LEU A 64 -9.40 6.56 10.97
N SER A 65 -9.85 6.78 12.21
CA SER A 65 -9.70 8.05 12.93
C SER A 65 -8.28 8.28 13.49
N GLU A 66 -7.50 7.21 13.67
CA GLU A 66 -6.11 7.33 14.14
C GLU A 66 -5.24 7.92 13.02
N ARG A 67 -4.79 9.16 13.20
CA ARG A 67 -3.94 9.89 12.23
C ARG A 67 -2.45 9.68 12.45
N VAL A 68 -2.05 9.25 13.64
CA VAL A 68 -0.67 9.01 14.05
C VAL A 68 -0.54 7.55 14.45
N PHE A 69 0.41 6.83 13.86
CA PHE A 69 0.68 5.45 14.23
C PHE A 69 1.57 5.42 15.48
N CYS A 70 1.07 4.79 16.55
CA CYS A 70 1.83 4.53 17.78
C CYS A 70 2.00 3.02 17.96
N CYS A 71 3.25 2.56 18.06
CA CYS A 71 3.55 1.16 18.34
C CYS A 71 3.51 0.87 19.85
N GLU A 72 2.72 -0.11 20.26
CA GLU A 72 2.60 -0.51 21.67
C GLU A 72 3.85 -1.25 22.18
N LYS A 73 4.59 -1.93 21.31
CA LYS A 73 5.77 -2.73 21.67
C LYS A 73 7.06 -1.93 21.82
N CYS A 74 7.32 -0.99 20.91
CA CYS A 74 8.57 -0.23 20.90
C CYS A 74 8.37 1.29 21.06
N HIS A 75 7.13 1.74 21.31
CA HIS A 75 6.76 3.14 21.50
C HIS A 75 7.15 4.08 20.34
N TYR A 76 7.47 3.52 19.17
CA TYR A 76 7.69 4.28 17.94
C TYR A 76 6.42 5.03 17.53
N GLN A 77 6.57 6.30 17.20
CA GLN A 77 5.53 7.13 16.64
C GLN A 77 5.90 7.55 15.22
N ALA A 78 5.07 7.19 14.23
CA ALA A 78 5.23 7.68 12.87
C ALA A 78 4.79 9.15 12.84
N ARG A 79 5.77 10.06 12.76
CA ARG A 79 5.53 11.50 12.58
C ARG A 79 5.17 11.83 11.15
#